data_AF-X1BTH7-F1
#
_entry.id   AF-X1BTH7-F1
#
_cell.length_a   1.000
_cell.length_b   1.000
_cell.length_c   1.000
_cell.angle_alpha   90.00
_cell.angle_beta   90.00
_cell.angle_gamma   90.00
#
_symmetry.space_group_name_H-M   'P 1'
#
loop_
_entity.id
_entity.type
_entity.pdbx_description
1 polymer ?
#
loop_
_entity_poly.entity_id
_entity_poly.type
_entity_poly.pdbx_seq_one_letter_code
_entity_poly.pdbx_strand_id
1 'polypeptide(L)'
;MWVVKRAKTKSKKIGILKKKYLKALNIKNCNCPNVYLSPGAEQHIKKEHLQDYNNYFNSIKYIISKPDYLGLNPNVKNGIELVRDYKKDAVLISITINKNGYLYLSSMYIIG
;
A
#
# COMPACT_ATOMS: atom_id res chain seq x y z
N MET A 1 -10.52 -23.04 28.85
CA MET A 1 -10.57 -21.83 28.01
C MET A 1 -9.29 -21.78 27.17
N TRP A 2 -9.33 -22.24 25.91
CA TRP A 2 -8.14 -22.26 25.04
C TRP A 2 -7.93 -20.87 24.46
N VAL A 3 -6.97 -20.12 25.01
CA VAL A 3 -6.50 -18.89 24.38
C VAL A 3 -5.63 -19.30 23.19
N VAL A 4 -6.21 -19.32 22.00
CA VAL A 4 -5.43 -19.46 20.76
C VAL A 4 -4.56 -18.21 20.64
N LYS A 5 -3.29 -18.29 21.05
CA LYS A 5 -2.31 -17.23 20.80
C LYS A 5 -2.10 -17.16 19.29
N ARG A 6 -2.82 -16.27 18.61
CA ARG A 6 -2.59 -15.93 17.20
C ARG A 6 -1.13 -15.54 17.05
N ALA A 7 -0.32 -16.36 16.37
CA ALA A 7 1.03 -15.97 16.00
C ALA A 7 0.91 -14.68 15.18
N LYS A 8 1.51 -13.58 15.66
CA LYS A 8 1.60 -12.33 14.88
C LYS A 8 2.51 -12.60 13.69
N THR A 9 1.93 -12.95 12.55
CA THR A 9 2.66 -13.10 11.30
C THR A 9 3.35 -11.77 10.96
N LYS A 10 4.66 -11.83 10.67
CA LYS A 10 5.47 -10.65 10.37
C LYS A 10 4.99 -9.99 9.07
N SER A 11 5.06 -8.67 9.00
CA SER A 11 4.78 -7.93 7.77
C SER A 11 5.84 -8.21 6.71
N LYS A 12 5.44 -8.34 5.44
CA LYS A 12 6.33 -8.60 4.31
C LYS A 12 6.65 -7.32 3.56
N LYS A 13 7.91 -7.15 3.11
CA LYS A 13 8.29 -6.03 2.23
C LYS A 13 7.75 -6.28 0.83
N ILE A 14 6.98 -5.34 0.28
CA ILE A 14 6.32 -5.46 -1.03
C ILE A 14 6.79 -4.43 -2.07
N GLY A 15 7.52 -3.40 -1.64
CA GLY A 15 7.93 -2.34 -2.54
C GLY A 15 8.89 -1.33 -1.91
N ILE A 16 9.31 -0.37 -2.74
CA ILE A 16 10.16 0.76 -2.35
C ILE A 16 9.55 2.02 -2.97
N LEU A 17 9.03 2.92 -2.12
CA LEU A 17 8.54 4.22 -2.56
C LEU A 17 9.71 5.20 -2.67
N LYS A 18 10.00 5.67 -3.88
CA LYS A 18 11.15 6.55 -4.12
C LYS A 18 11.01 7.86 -3.33
N LYS A 19 12.11 8.32 -2.72
CA LYS A 19 12.15 9.56 -1.94
C LYS A 19 11.62 10.79 -2.70
N LYS A 20 11.77 10.83 -4.03
CA LYS A 20 11.25 11.93 -4.85
C LYS A 20 9.72 12.11 -4.74
N TYR A 21 8.97 11.02 -4.57
CA TYR A 21 7.51 11.09 -4.43
C TYR A 21 7.10 11.65 -3.08
N LEU A 22 7.81 11.27 -2.01
CA LEU A 22 7.59 11.82 -0.66
C LEU A 22 7.87 13.32 -0.62
N LYS A 23 8.93 13.76 -1.31
CA LYS A 23 9.25 15.19 -1.44
C LYS A 23 8.15 15.94 -2.18
N ALA A 24 7.62 15.39 -3.28
CA ALA A 24 6.51 15.98 -4.02
C ALA A 24 5.24 16.13 -3.16
N LEU A 25 5.02 15.21 -2.22
CA LEU A 25 3.90 15.24 -1.27
C LEU A 25 4.19 16.07 0.00
N ASN A 26 5.35 16.71 0.11
CA ASN A 26 5.81 17.45 1.30
C ASN A 26 5.78 16.62 2.61
N ILE A 27 6.06 15.31 2.51
CA ILE A 27 6.09 14.39 3.65
C ILE A 27 7.50 14.39 4.26
N LYS A 28 7.60 14.89 5.51
CA LYS A 28 8.89 15.02 6.23
C LYS A 28 9.15 13.90 7.23
N ASN A 29 8.11 13.38 7.88
CA ASN A 29 8.24 12.41 8.97
C ASN A 29 8.07 10.95 8.46
N CYS A 30 9.03 10.45 7.68
CA CYS A 30 9.02 9.07 7.22
C CYS A 30 10.39 8.36 7.39
N ASN A 31 10.36 7.16 7.99
CA ASN A 31 11.47 6.20 8.02
C ASN A 31 11.44 5.29 6.78
N CYS A 32 11.27 5.94 5.63
CA CYS A 32 11.15 5.41 4.28
C CYS A 32 12.48 4.78 3.79
N PRO A 33 12.49 3.93 2.74
CA PRO A 33 11.51 3.88 1.63
C PRO A 33 10.72 2.57 1.49
N ASN A 34 10.92 1.60 2.37
CA ASN A 34 10.31 0.29 2.22
C ASN A 34 8.81 0.36 2.50
N VAL A 35 8.01 -0.26 1.63
CA VAL A 35 6.57 -0.46 1.82
C VAL A 35 6.33 -1.89 2.29
N TYR A 36 5.56 -2.03 3.37
CA TYR A 36 5.26 -3.32 3.98
C TYR A 36 3.79 -3.68 3.83
N LEU A 37 3.49 -4.98 3.77
CA LEU A 37 2.14 -5.52 3.84
C LEU A 37 1.99 -6.32 5.12
N SER A 38 1.05 -5.90 5.97
CA SER A 38 0.67 -6.68 7.14
C SER A 38 -0.31 -7.80 6.77
N PRO A 39 -0.34 -8.90 7.54
CA PRO A 39 -1.31 -9.98 7.30
C PRO A 39 -2.77 -9.49 7.36
N GLY A 40 -3.09 -8.56 8.25
CA GLY A 40 -4.43 -8.00 8.39
C GLY A 40 -4.84 -7.16 7.18
N ALA A 41 -3.93 -6.32 6.67
CA ALA A 41 -4.20 -5.56 5.44
C ALA A 41 -4.33 -6.48 4.22
N GLU A 42 -3.52 -7.54 4.12
CA GLU A 42 -3.66 -8.52 3.05
C GLU A 42 -5.00 -9.25 3.11
N GLN A 43 -5.46 -9.63 4.30
CA GLN A 43 -6.79 -10.21 4.50
C GLN A 43 -7.91 -9.25 4.12
N HIS A 44 -7.78 -7.97 4.51
CA HIS A 44 -8.74 -6.93 4.13
C HIS A 44 -8.83 -6.80 2.60
N ILE A 45 -7.70 -6.68 1.90
CA ILE A 45 -7.68 -6.58 0.43
C ILE A 45 -8.29 -7.83 -0.21
N LYS A 46 -7.95 -9.03 0.26
CA LYS A 46 -8.55 -10.27 -0.25
C LYS A 46 -10.05 -10.37 0.00
N LYS A 47 -10.55 -9.77 1.08
CA LYS A 47 -11.98 -9.79 1.43
C LYS A 47 -12.77 -8.79 0.58
N GLU A 48 -12.27 -7.58 0.41
CA GLU A 48 -12.98 -6.50 -0.26
C GLU A 48 -12.71 -6.44 -1.78
N HIS A 49 -11.54 -6.91 -2.22
CA HIS A 49 -11.03 -6.74 -3.61
C HIS A 49 -10.36 -8.02 -4.12
N LEU A 50 -11.01 -9.19 -3.94
CA LEU A 50 -10.41 -10.49 -4.27
C LEU A 50 -9.96 -10.61 -5.73
N GLN A 51 -10.80 -10.15 -6.67
CA GLN A 51 -10.50 -10.22 -8.10
C GLN A 51 -9.30 -9.35 -8.48
N ASP A 52 -9.27 -8.11 -7.98
CA ASP A 52 -8.17 -7.17 -8.23
C ASP A 52 -6.86 -7.67 -7.61
N TYR A 53 -6.93 -8.24 -6.40
CA TYR A 53 -5.81 -8.89 -5.76
C TYR A 53 -5.25 -10.01 -6.65
N ASN A 54 -6.09 -10.93 -7.13
CA ASN A 54 -5.64 -12.05 -7.97
C ASN A 54 -4.99 -11.56 -9.27
N ASN A 55 -5.51 -10.49 -9.86
CA ASN A 55 -5.03 -9.96 -11.13
C ASN A 55 -3.74 -9.13 -10.99
N TYR A 56 -3.60 -8.36 -9.90
CA TYR A 56 -2.62 -7.27 -9.83
C TYR A 56 -1.67 -7.32 -8.64
N PHE A 57 -1.88 -8.19 -7.65
CA PHE A 57 -1.03 -8.25 -6.45
C PHE A 57 0.48 -8.40 -6.77
N ASN A 58 0.82 -9.24 -7.76
CA ASN A 58 2.20 -9.44 -8.20
C ASN A 58 2.82 -8.20 -8.88
N SER A 59 2.00 -7.22 -9.27
CA SER A 59 2.43 -5.98 -9.93
C SER A 59 2.63 -4.82 -8.96
N ILE A 60 2.29 -4.97 -7.66
CA ILE A 60 2.41 -3.91 -6.64
C ILE A 60 3.80 -3.28 -6.63
N LYS A 61 4.85 -4.10 -6.65
CA LYS A 61 6.24 -3.62 -6.61
C LYS A 61 6.54 -2.67 -7.76
N TYR A 62 6.03 -3.00 -8.96
CA TYR A 62 6.19 -2.17 -10.15
C TYR A 62 5.42 -0.86 -10.02
N ILE A 63 4.13 -0.92 -9.65
CA ILE A 63 3.25 0.25 -9.47
C ILE A 63 3.85 1.23 -8.45
N ILE A 64 4.26 0.75 -7.27
CA ILE A 64 4.91 1.59 -6.25
C ILE A 64 6.17 2.28 -6.77
N SER A 65 6.95 1.60 -7.61
CA SER A 65 8.24 2.12 -8.09
C SER A 65 8.08 3.20 -9.17
N LYS A 66 6.98 3.17 -9.92
CA LYS A 66 6.69 4.02 -11.06
C LYS A 66 5.18 4.28 -11.13
N PRO A 67 4.58 5.04 -10.20
CA PRO A 67 3.20 5.48 -10.37
C PRO A 67 3.12 6.53 -11.48
N ASP A 68 1.96 6.63 -12.11
CA ASP A 68 1.65 7.70 -13.07
C ASP A 68 1.06 8.92 -12.33
N TYR A 69 0.27 8.67 -11.27
CA TYR A 69 -0.26 9.69 -10.38
C TYR A 69 0.08 9.41 -8.92
N LEU A 70 0.23 10.47 -8.14
CA LEU A 70 0.48 10.42 -6.71
C LEU A 70 -0.31 11.51 -5.99
N GLY A 71 -0.91 11.17 -4.86
CA GLY A 71 -1.73 12.10 -4.08
C GLY A 71 -1.76 11.74 -2.60
N LEU A 72 -2.37 12.64 -1.81
CA LEU A 72 -2.72 12.36 -0.43
C LEU A 72 -4.21 11.99 -0.37
N ASN A 73 -4.54 10.97 0.41
CA ASN A 73 -5.94 10.64 0.68
C ASN A 73 -6.49 11.67 1.68
N PRO A 74 -7.53 12.46 1.33
CA PRO A 74 -8.06 13.50 2.21
C PRO A 74 -8.81 12.95 3.44
N ASN A 75 -9.31 11.72 3.35
CA ASN A 75 -10.09 11.05 4.38
C ASN A 75 -9.24 10.19 5.32
N VAL A 76 -8.01 9.86 4.92
CA VAL A 76 -7.09 9.03 5.70
C VAL A 76 -5.86 9.84 6.08
N LYS A 77 -5.70 10.10 7.37
CA LYS A 77 -4.51 10.78 7.90
C LYS A 77 -3.24 10.03 7.49
N ASN A 78 -2.29 10.73 6.87
CA ASN A 78 -1.06 10.18 6.32
C ASN A 78 -1.28 9.09 5.25
N GLY A 79 -2.43 9.10 4.58
CA GLY A 79 -2.71 8.27 3.42
C GLY A 79 -2.07 8.84 2.17
N ILE A 80 -1.34 8.00 1.45
CA ILE A 80 -0.76 8.27 0.13
C ILE A 80 -1.50 7.36 -0.85
N GLU A 81 -1.90 7.92 -1.97
CA GLU A 81 -2.48 7.16 -3.08
C GLU A 81 -1.54 7.23 -4.27
N LEU A 82 -1.30 6.06 -4.84
CA LEU A 82 -0.53 5.90 -6.07
C LEU A 82 -1.45 5.27 -7.10
N VAL A 83 -1.54 5.86 -8.27
CA VAL A 83 -2.31 5.30 -9.39
C VAL A 83 -1.37 5.01 -10.54
N ARG A 84 -1.58 3.88 -11.20
CA ARG A 84 -0.88 3.54 -12.43
C ARG A 84 -1.82 2.88 -13.42
N ASP A 85 -1.78 3.34 -14.66
CA ASP A 85 -2.39 2.63 -15.76
C ASP A 85 -1.53 1.40 -16.08
N TYR A 86 -2.14 0.22 -15.92
CA TYR A 86 -1.44 -1.04 -16.07
C TYR A 86 -2.31 -2.05 -16.81
N LYS A 87 -1.82 -2.48 -17.98
CA LYS A 87 -2.59 -3.23 -18.97
C LYS A 87 -3.79 -2.38 -19.42
N LYS A 88 -5.00 -2.74 -18.99
CA LYS A 88 -6.26 -2.11 -19.38
C LYS A 88 -6.98 -1.39 -18.23
N ASP A 89 -6.40 -1.46 -17.02
CA ASP A 89 -7.04 -0.99 -15.80
C ASP A 89 -6.16 0.08 -15.13
N ALA A 90 -6.77 1.07 -14.49
CA ALA A 90 -6.08 2.01 -13.62
C ALA A 90 -6.06 1.42 -12.20
N VAL A 91 -4.88 1.04 -11.72
CA VAL A 91 -4.74 0.36 -10.42
C VAL A 91 -4.31 1.37 -9.36
N LEU A 92 -5.12 1.50 -8.32
CA LEU A 92 -4.82 2.29 -7.14
C LEU A 92 -4.13 1.45 -6.06
N ILE A 93 -3.08 2.02 -5.48
CA ILE A 93 -2.36 1.51 -4.32
C ILE A 93 -2.47 2.54 -3.20
N SER A 94 -3.13 2.17 -2.11
CA SER A 94 -3.24 3.00 -0.91
C SER A 94 -2.16 2.62 0.10
N ILE A 95 -1.38 3.60 0.56
CA ILE A 95 -0.30 3.43 1.51
C ILE A 95 -0.55 4.37 2.70
N THR A 96 -0.35 3.89 3.92
CA THR A 96 -0.43 4.71 5.13
C THR A 96 0.92 4.78 5.83
N ILE A 97 1.30 5.97 6.32
CA ILE A 97 2.46 6.14 7.19
C ILE A 97 2.01 5.95 8.65
N ASN A 98 2.60 4.98 9.35
CA ASN A 98 2.32 4.77 10.75
C ASN A 98 3.00 5.82 11.65
N LYS A 99 2.72 5.79 12.96
CA LYS A 99 3.27 6.74 13.94
C LYS A 99 4.80 6.76 14.01
N ASN A 100 5.46 5.67 13.61
CA ASN A 100 6.92 5.52 13.62
C ASN A 100 7.53 5.87 12.24
N GLY A 101 6.73 6.40 11.30
CA GLY A 101 7.19 6.79 9.99
C GLY A 101 7.33 5.64 8.98
N TYR A 102 6.84 4.43 9.25
CA TYR A 102 6.93 3.32 8.30
C TYR A 102 5.73 3.27 7.35
N LEU A 103 5.98 2.90 6.09
CA LEU A 103 4.95 2.78 5.05
C LEU A 103 4.30 1.39 5.04
N TYR A 104 2.98 1.35 5.09
CA TYR A 104 2.20 0.13 4.97
C TYR A 104 1.17 0.23 3.85
N LEU A 105 1.05 -0.82 3.03
CA LEU A 105 -0.10 -0.97 2.14
C LEU A 105 -1.35 -1.14 2.98
N SER A 106 -2.34 -0.27 2.77
CA SER A 106 -3.64 -0.30 3.43
C SER A 106 -4.72 -0.89 2.52
N SER A 107 -4.68 -0.61 1.21
CA SER A 107 -5.58 -1.21 0.22
C SER A 107 -5.00 -1.20 -1.21
N MET A 108 -5.65 -1.94 -2.11
CA MET A 108 -5.35 -2.06 -3.54
C MET A 108 -6.62 -2.45 -4.29
N TYR A 109 -6.94 -1.73 -5.37
CA TYR A 109 -8.09 -2.03 -6.23
C TYR A 109 -8.00 -1.27 -7.56
N ILE A 110 -8.79 -1.69 -8.54
CA ILE A 110 -8.97 -0.97 -9.82
C ILE A 110 -9.89 0.24 -9.58
N ILE A 111 -9.54 1.39 -10.16
CA ILE A 111 -10.40 2.57 -10.21
C ILE A 111 -10.81 2.82 -11.66
N GLY A 112 -12.11 2.76 -11.97
CA GLY A 112 -12.61 2.88 -13.33
C GLY A 112 -13.98 2.27 -13.51
#